data_AF-A0A2N6ASZ8-F1
#
_entry.id   AF-A0A2N6ASZ8-F1
#
_cell.length_a   1.000
_cell.length_b   1.000
_cell.length_c   1.000
_cell.angle_alpha   90.00
_cell.angle_beta   90.00
_cell.angle_gamma   90.00
#
_symmetry.space_group_name_H-M   'P 1'
#
loop_
_entity.id
_entity.type
_entity.pdbx_description
1 polymer ?
#
loop_
_entity_poly.entity_id
_entity_poly.type
_entity_poly.pdbx_seq_one_letter_code
_entity_poly.pdbx_strand_id
1 'polypeptide(L)'
;MCRRRLHAPLAPRGRRVIGSRAGLKKPGPNKQAIKTKKHKEGGIMSEQDNHITGNCVCGAVSYQIEGAPLFTAQCCCSDCQKTSGADHVTLSFFNQDQIAIKGDTASYEVTADSGNVMTRHFCPTCGGRLFGTNTGRPGVISVTVGSMNNVDGVKPMVAVYTQGKRPWDVLNEDLVMHEKGAPAKK
;
A
#
# COMPACT_ATOMS: atom_id res chain seq x y z
N MET A 1 -41.10 19.06 30.54
CA MET A 1 -42.02 19.34 29.40
C MET A 1 -41.19 19.59 28.14
N CYS A 2 -41.09 18.56 27.30
CA CYS A 2 -40.32 18.53 26.04
C CYS A 2 -41.28 18.86 24.88
N ARG A 3 -41.07 19.95 24.15
CA ARG A 3 -41.92 20.31 22.99
C ARG A 3 -41.36 19.66 21.72
N ARG A 4 -42.01 18.55 21.32
CA ARG A 4 -41.84 17.89 20.01
C ARG A 4 -42.24 18.85 18.88
N ARG A 5 -41.33 19.14 17.94
CA ARG A 5 -41.68 19.68 16.62
C ARG A 5 -42.05 18.51 15.72
N LEU A 6 -43.29 18.50 15.25
CA LEU A 6 -43.79 17.57 14.23
C LEU A 6 -43.27 18.05 12.87
N HIS A 7 -42.41 17.25 12.22
CA HIS A 7 -42.08 17.42 10.80
C HIS A 7 -43.11 16.67 9.95
N ALA A 8 -43.60 17.35 8.91
CA ALA A 8 -44.61 16.87 7.96
C ALA A 8 -44.15 15.63 7.16
N PRO A 9 -45.08 14.79 6.66
CA PRO A 9 -44.73 13.60 5.90
C PRO A 9 -44.24 13.96 4.49
N LEU A 10 -43.11 13.39 4.09
CA LEU A 10 -42.58 13.47 2.72
C LEU A 10 -43.40 12.57 1.80
N ALA A 11 -43.90 13.13 0.70
CA ALA A 11 -44.62 12.40 -0.35
C ALA A 11 -43.72 11.35 -1.07
N PRO A 12 -44.29 10.22 -1.54
CA PRO A 12 -43.52 9.20 -2.23
C PRO A 12 -43.10 9.68 -3.63
N ARG A 13 -41.79 9.80 -3.87
CA ARG A 13 -41.27 10.06 -5.21
C ARG A 13 -41.37 8.78 -6.05
N GLY A 14 -42.16 8.85 -7.12
CA GLY A 14 -42.39 7.77 -8.07
C GLY A 14 -41.11 7.22 -8.68
N ARG A 15 -41.08 5.89 -8.81
CA ARG A 15 -40.02 5.11 -9.44
C ARG A 15 -40.01 5.41 -10.94
N ARG A 16 -39.04 6.19 -11.42
CA ARG A 16 -38.88 6.47 -12.86
C ARG A 16 -38.27 5.23 -13.52
N VAL A 17 -39.08 4.53 -14.31
CA VAL A 17 -38.65 3.43 -15.18
C VAL A 17 -37.86 4.03 -16.34
N ILE A 18 -36.57 3.72 -16.41
CA ILE A 18 -35.70 4.09 -17.54
C ILE A 18 -35.96 3.11 -18.69
N GLY A 19 -36.53 3.63 -19.78
CA GLY A 19 -36.88 2.90 -20.98
C GLY A 19 -35.68 2.57 -21.88
N SER A 20 -35.77 1.37 -22.44
CA SER A 20 -35.28 0.84 -23.73
C SER A 20 -34.08 1.48 -24.46
N ARG A 21 -32.98 0.71 -24.48
CA ARG A 21 -32.04 0.42 -25.58
C ARG A 21 -31.88 1.43 -26.73
N ALA A 22 -30.74 2.14 -26.73
CA ALA A 22 -30.05 2.61 -27.93
C ALA A 22 -28.70 1.88 -28.05
N GLY A 23 -28.39 1.37 -29.24
CA GLY A 23 -27.29 0.45 -29.52
C GLY A 23 -25.90 1.04 -29.35
N LEU A 24 -25.11 0.43 -28.46
CA LEU A 24 -23.67 0.63 -28.38
C LEU A 24 -23.00 -0.13 -29.53
N LYS A 25 -22.48 0.60 -30.52
CA LYS A 25 -21.55 0.07 -31.53
C LYS A 25 -20.28 -0.40 -30.84
N LYS A 26 -19.94 -1.68 -30.97
CA LYS A 26 -18.68 -2.25 -30.47
C LYS A 26 -17.50 -1.68 -31.28
N PRO A 27 -16.49 -1.07 -30.65
CA PRO A 27 -15.26 -0.72 -31.35
C PRO A 27 -14.50 -2.01 -31.72
N GLY A 28 -14.08 -2.11 -32.98
CA GLY A 28 -13.33 -3.25 -33.51
C GLY A 28 -11.88 -3.29 -32.99
N PRO A 29 -11.20 -4.45 -33.12
CA PRO A 29 -9.88 -4.64 -32.53
C PRO A 29 -8.83 -3.82 -33.28
N ASN A 30 -8.21 -2.86 -32.59
CA ASN A 30 -7.05 -2.13 -33.07
C ASN A 30 -5.81 -3.03 -32.99
N LYS A 31 -5.40 -3.58 -34.13
CA LYS A 31 -4.15 -4.32 -34.29
C LYS A 31 -3.01 -3.31 -34.48
N GLN A 32 -2.46 -2.79 -33.39
CA GLN A 32 -1.13 -2.21 -33.39
C GLN A 32 -0.19 -3.10 -32.59
N ALA A 33 0.79 -3.65 -33.31
CA ALA A 33 1.79 -4.57 -32.83
C ALA A 33 2.68 -3.89 -31.77
N ILE A 34 2.59 -4.37 -30.52
CA ILE A 34 3.55 -4.06 -29.47
C ILE A 34 4.84 -4.79 -29.84
N LYS A 35 5.84 -4.05 -30.32
CA LYS A 35 7.19 -4.58 -30.53
C LYS A 35 7.80 -4.90 -29.15
N THR A 36 7.89 -6.19 -28.83
CA THR A 36 8.60 -6.69 -27.65
C THR A 36 10.08 -6.38 -27.77
N LYS A 37 10.57 -5.42 -26.98
CA LYS A 37 12.01 -5.27 -26.74
C LYS A 37 12.44 -6.39 -25.78
N LYS A 38 13.36 -7.23 -26.24
CA LYS A 38 14.02 -8.28 -25.44
C LYS A 38 14.63 -7.65 -24.18
N HIS A 39 14.18 -8.05 -23.01
CA HIS A 39 14.88 -7.79 -21.76
C HIS A 39 16.12 -8.68 -21.70
N LYS A 40 17.29 -8.05 -21.61
CA LYS A 40 18.55 -8.73 -21.30
C LYS A 40 18.56 -9.07 -19.81
N GLU A 41 18.81 -10.34 -19.51
CA GLU A 41 19.11 -10.88 -18.18
C GLU A 41 20.47 -10.35 -17.69
N GLY A 42 20.55 -10.04 -16.39
CA GLY A 42 21.77 -9.54 -15.73
C GLY A 42 21.51 -8.28 -14.89
N GLY A 43 20.90 -8.45 -13.71
CA GLY A 43 20.44 -7.35 -12.87
C GLY A 43 21.56 -6.62 -12.12
N ILE A 44 22.11 -5.58 -12.74
CA ILE A 44 22.64 -4.41 -12.02
C ILE A 44 21.47 -3.42 -11.93
N MET A 45 21.02 -3.12 -10.71
CA MET A 45 19.95 -2.16 -10.44
C MET A 45 20.38 -0.75 -10.88
N SER A 46 19.44 0.05 -11.39
CA SER A 46 19.71 1.38 -11.95
C SER A 46 20.06 2.40 -10.84
N GLU A 47 20.98 3.32 -11.14
CA GLU A 47 21.41 4.43 -10.25
C GLU A 47 20.26 5.32 -9.72
N GLN A 48 19.07 5.25 -10.32
CA GLN A 48 17.88 6.00 -9.90
C GLN A 48 17.22 5.48 -8.59
N ASP A 49 17.65 4.33 -8.06
CA ASP A 49 17.07 3.72 -6.86
C ASP A 49 17.67 4.24 -5.54
N ASN A 50 18.63 5.18 -5.59
CA ASN A 50 19.35 5.67 -4.41
C ASN A 50 18.78 6.96 -3.82
N HIS A 51 17.78 7.58 -4.44
CA HIS A 51 17.11 8.76 -3.88
C HIS A 51 15.60 8.61 -4.03
N ILE A 52 14.92 8.37 -2.91
CA ILE A 52 13.48 8.14 -2.88
C ILE A 52 12.83 9.27 -2.11
N THR A 53 11.75 9.81 -2.65
CA THR A 53 10.91 10.79 -1.94
C THR A 53 9.50 10.26 -1.80
N GLY A 54 8.80 10.74 -0.79
CA GLY A 54 7.39 10.45 -0.61
C GLY A 54 6.72 11.43 0.32
N ASN A 55 5.40 11.38 0.33
CA ASN A 55 4.57 12.22 1.18
C ASN A 55 3.21 11.59 1.45
N CYS A 56 2.55 12.09 2.48
CA CYS A 56 1.14 11.78 2.68
C CYS A 56 0.29 12.45 1.60
N VAL A 57 -0.96 12.01 1.47
CA VAL A 57 -1.91 12.51 0.46
C VAL A 57 -2.13 14.03 0.53
N CYS A 58 -2.12 14.61 1.73
CA CYS A 58 -2.29 16.06 1.90
C CYS A 58 -0.97 16.86 1.84
N GLY A 59 0.18 16.18 1.75
CA GLY A 59 1.51 16.83 1.71
C GLY A 59 2.03 17.38 3.05
N ALA A 60 1.26 17.31 4.14
CA ALA A 60 1.66 17.82 5.46
C ALA A 60 2.86 17.07 6.07
N VAL A 61 3.08 15.82 5.65
CA VAL A 61 4.25 15.03 6.01
C VAL A 61 4.93 14.55 4.74
N SER A 62 6.24 14.72 4.68
CA SER A 62 7.09 14.27 3.57
C SER A 62 8.35 13.60 4.11
N TYR A 63 9.01 12.80 3.27
CA TYR A 63 10.27 12.17 3.61
C TYR A 63 11.18 12.03 2.39
N GLN A 64 12.48 11.91 2.67
CA GLN A 64 13.53 11.62 1.71
C GLN A 64 14.35 10.44 2.24
N ILE A 65 14.74 9.53 1.35
CA ILE A 65 15.53 8.35 1.67
C ILE A 65 16.75 8.31 0.76
N GLU A 66 17.92 8.17 1.37
CA GLU A 66 19.20 8.02 0.67
C GLU A 66 19.68 6.57 0.74
N GLY A 67 19.70 5.91 -0.42
CA GLY A 67 20.16 4.53 -0.60
C GLY A 67 19.03 3.53 -0.93
N ALA A 68 19.47 2.34 -1.32
CA ALA A 68 18.58 1.29 -1.79
C ALA A 68 17.83 0.59 -0.64
N PRO A 69 16.62 0.06 -0.91
CA PRO A 69 15.90 -0.77 0.05
C PRO A 69 16.68 -2.06 0.34
N LEU A 70 16.65 -2.49 1.60
CA LEU A 70 17.16 -3.78 2.05
C LEU A 70 16.38 -4.93 1.39
N PHE A 71 15.06 -4.77 1.29
CA PHE A 71 14.13 -5.64 0.56
C PHE A 71 12.75 -4.97 0.50
N THR A 72 11.88 -5.48 -0.38
CA THR A 72 10.46 -5.11 -0.44
C THR A 72 9.59 -6.34 -0.27
N ALA A 73 8.55 -6.23 0.55
CA ALA A 73 7.61 -7.31 0.85
C ALA A 73 6.15 -6.90 0.60
N GLN A 74 5.34 -7.85 0.15
CA GLN A 74 3.88 -7.75 0.19
C GLN A 74 3.35 -8.46 1.42
N CYS A 75 2.61 -7.76 2.28
CA CYS A 75 2.03 -8.33 3.48
C CYS A 75 0.52 -8.50 3.32
N CYS A 76 0.06 -9.76 3.38
CA CYS A 76 -1.35 -10.14 3.25
C CYS A 76 -2.05 -10.34 4.60
N CYS A 77 -1.49 -9.86 5.72
CA CYS A 77 -2.15 -10.00 7.02
C CYS A 77 -3.38 -9.10 7.13
N SER A 78 -4.34 -9.50 7.99
CA SER A 78 -5.60 -8.78 8.20
C SER A 78 -5.39 -7.32 8.62
N ASP A 79 -4.37 -7.03 9.43
CA ASP A 79 -4.06 -5.66 9.83
C ASP A 79 -3.54 -4.80 8.68
N CYS A 80 -2.67 -5.37 7.83
CA CYS A 80 -2.18 -4.65 6.65
C CYS A 80 -3.34 -4.37 5.69
N GLN A 81 -4.25 -5.33 5.50
CA GLN A 81 -5.47 -5.12 4.72
C GLN A 81 -6.34 -4.01 5.31
N LYS A 82 -6.66 -4.08 6.60
CA LYS A 82 -7.53 -3.08 7.28
C LYS A 82 -6.94 -1.68 7.26
N THR A 83 -5.63 -1.56 7.45
CA THR A 83 -4.98 -0.24 7.54
C THR A 83 -4.77 0.44 6.19
N SER A 84 -4.72 -0.33 5.11
CA SER A 84 -4.56 0.21 3.76
C SER A 84 -5.86 0.28 2.96
N GLY A 85 -6.84 -0.54 3.31
CA GLY A 85 -8.02 -0.79 2.49
C GLY A 85 -7.74 -1.63 1.23
N ALA A 86 -6.52 -2.15 1.07
CA ALA A 86 -6.10 -2.99 -0.06
C ALA A 86 -6.00 -4.47 0.34
N ASP A 87 -5.83 -5.35 -0.65
CA ASP A 87 -5.73 -6.79 -0.44
C ASP A 87 -4.41 -7.22 0.23
N HIS A 88 -3.38 -6.40 0.05
CA HIS A 88 -2.10 -6.47 0.72
C HIS A 88 -1.47 -5.09 0.80
N VAL A 89 -0.46 -4.93 1.66
CA VAL A 89 0.39 -3.73 1.70
C VAL A 89 1.77 -4.07 1.21
N THR A 90 2.25 -3.32 0.23
CA THR A 90 3.66 -3.36 -0.18
C THR A 90 4.48 -2.44 0.71
N LEU A 91 5.48 -3.00 1.38
CA LEU A 91 6.39 -2.33 2.30
C LEU A 91 7.82 -2.49 1.80
N SER A 92 8.54 -1.38 1.63
CA SER A 92 9.98 -1.37 1.39
C SER A 92 10.71 -1.09 2.69
N PHE A 93 11.79 -1.81 2.95
CA PHE A 93 12.53 -1.74 4.21
C PHE A 93 13.88 -1.06 3.99
N PHE A 94 14.25 -0.13 4.85
CA PHE A 94 15.48 0.67 4.78
C PHE A 94 16.15 0.69 6.14
N ASN A 95 17.44 1.06 6.19
CA ASN A 95 18.05 1.43 7.45
C ASN A 95 17.43 2.76 7.94
N GLN A 96 17.21 2.87 9.23
CA GLN A 96 16.51 4.02 9.81
C GLN A 96 17.31 5.32 9.69
N ASP A 97 18.63 5.25 9.58
CA ASP A 97 19.52 6.40 9.36
C ASP A 97 19.48 6.94 7.92
N GLN A 98 18.91 6.19 6.98
CA GLN A 98 18.77 6.61 5.57
C GLN A 98 17.59 7.54 5.33
N ILE A 99 16.64 7.65 6.27
CA ILE A 99 15.42 8.41 6.08
C ILE A 99 15.41 9.72 6.88
N ALA A 100 15.05 10.81 6.20
CA ALA A 100 14.76 12.10 6.81
C ALA A 100 13.27 12.41 6.64
N ILE A 101 12.57 12.70 7.75
CA ILE A 101 11.13 12.99 7.77
C ILE A 101 10.92 14.47 8.11
N LYS A 102 9.96 15.12 7.43
CA LYS A 102 9.52 16.49 7.70
C LYS A 102 8.01 16.51 7.93
N GLY A 103 7.58 17.26 8.94
CA GLY A 103 6.18 17.39 9.35
C GLY A 103 5.81 16.49 10.53
N ASP A 104 4.67 16.78 11.15
CA ASP A 104 4.23 16.07 12.36
C ASP A 104 3.58 14.73 12.02
N THR A 105 4.00 13.67 12.71
CA THR A 105 3.40 12.33 12.61
C THR A 105 2.73 11.93 13.91
N ALA A 106 1.61 11.23 13.82
CA ALA A 106 1.04 10.46 14.91
C ALA A 106 1.42 8.98 14.76
N SER A 107 1.37 8.23 15.86
CA SER A 107 1.68 6.81 15.85
C SER A 107 0.81 6.00 16.79
N TYR A 108 0.72 4.71 16.52
CA TYR A 108 0.17 3.71 17.43
C TYR A 108 0.96 2.41 17.35
N GLU A 109 0.89 1.61 18.41
CA GLU A 109 1.59 0.35 18.54
C GLU A 109 0.64 -0.83 18.37
N VAL A 110 1.15 -1.91 17.78
CA VAL A 110 0.45 -3.19 17.65
C VAL A 110 1.42 -4.31 17.98
N THR A 111 1.04 -5.21 18.88
CA THR A 111 1.79 -6.44 19.12
C THR A 111 1.51 -7.43 18.01
N ALA A 112 2.54 -7.81 17.26
CA ALA A 112 2.44 -8.82 16.22
C ALA A 112 2.37 -10.23 16.82
N ASP A 113 1.94 -11.22 16.03
CA ASP A 113 1.87 -12.64 16.43
C ASP A 113 3.22 -13.19 16.93
N SER A 114 4.33 -12.57 16.53
CA SER A 114 5.68 -12.93 16.98
C SER A 114 6.01 -12.41 18.39
N GLY A 115 5.12 -11.65 19.03
CA GLY A 115 5.37 -10.93 20.29
C GLY A 115 6.13 -9.62 20.11
N ASN A 116 6.55 -9.28 18.89
CA ASN A 116 7.24 -8.01 18.63
C ASN A 116 6.25 -6.85 18.56
N VAL A 117 6.67 -5.68 19.02
CA VAL A 117 5.88 -4.45 18.92
C VAL A 117 6.18 -3.78 17.58
N MET A 118 5.12 -3.51 16.81
CA MET A 118 5.14 -2.75 15.58
C MET A 118 4.57 -1.36 15.84
N THR A 119 5.38 -0.32 15.67
CA THR A 119 4.94 1.07 15.75
C THR A 119 4.65 1.59 14.35
N ARG A 120 3.43 2.03 14.10
CA ARG A 120 3.00 2.55 12.78
C ARG A 120 2.84 4.06 12.86
N HIS A 121 3.45 4.77 11.92
CA HIS A 121 3.39 6.22 11.82
C HIS A 121 2.54 6.66 10.64
N PHE A 122 1.72 7.68 10.86
CA PHE A 122 0.77 8.20 9.91
C PHE A 122 0.63 9.72 10.04
N CYS A 123 0.12 10.36 8.98
CA CYS A 123 -0.19 11.77 9.00
C CYS A 123 -1.48 12.01 9.83
N PRO A 124 -1.45 12.82 10.90
CA PRO A 124 -2.64 13.09 11.71
C PRO A 124 -3.71 13.90 10.96
N THR A 125 -3.33 14.60 9.88
CA THR A 125 -4.25 15.42 9.08
C THR A 125 -5.09 14.60 8.12
N CYS A 126 -4.49 13.64 7.40
CA CYS A 126 -5.22 12.85 6.38
C CYS A 126 -5.35 11.36 6.71
N GLY A 127 -4.73 10.88 7.80
CA GLY A 127 -4.74 9.46 8.18
C GLY A 127 -3.79 8.58 7.36
N GLY A 128 -3.10 9.13 6.35
CA GLY A 128 -2.23 8.36 5.46
C GLY A 128 -1.06 7.71 6.20
N ARG A 129 -0.95 6.38 6.12
CA ARG A 129 0.15 5.60 6.70
C ARG A 129 1.42 5.75 5.87
N LEU A 130 2.53 6.10 6.53
CA LEU A 130 3.79 6.41 5.85
C LEU A 130 4.86 5.37 6.11
N PHE A 131 5.15 5.10 7.38
CA PHE A 131 6.22 4.20 7.76
C PHE A 131 5.94 3.50 9.09
N GLY A 132 6.81 2.59 9.49
CA GLY A 132 6.74 1.92 10.78
C GLY A 132 8.04 1.23 11.19
N THR A 133 8.21 1.04 12.48
CA THR A 133 9.37 0.38 13.12
C THR A 133 8.91 -0.87 13.85
N ASN A 134 9.83 -1.80 14.08
CA ASN A 134 9.53 -3.09 14.70
C ASN A 134 10.64 -3.48 15.68
N THR A 135 10.28 -3.85 16.92
CA THR A 135 11.25 -4.27 17.95
C THR A 135 12.04 -5.52 17.56
N GLY A 136 11.48 -6.37 16.71
CA GLY A 136 12.17 -7.54 16.15
C GLY A 136 13.17 -7.23 15.05
N ARG A 137 13.23 -5.97 14.57
CA ARG A 137 14.21 -5.48 13.59
C ARG A 137 14.68 -4.06 13.98
N PRO A 138 15.46 -3.91 15.07
CA PRO A 138 15.98 -2.61 15.49
C PRO A 138 16.81 -1.97 14.38
N GLY A 139 16.68 -0.64 14.22
CA GLY A 139 17.40 0.12 13.19
C GLY A 139 16.86 -0.04 11.76
N VAL A 140 15.77 -0.80 11.57
CA VAL A 140 15.09 -0.93 10.27
C VAL A 140 13.76 -0.21 10.29
N ILE A 141 13.51 0.58 9.25
CA ILE A 141 12.24 1.25 9.02
C ILE A 141 11.54 0.65 7.80
N SER A 142 10.24 0.40 7.93
CA SER A 142 9.39 0.00 6.81
C SER A 142 8.65 1.21 6.28
N VAL A 143 8.64 1.41 4.97
CA VAL A 143 7.95 2.51 4.28
C VAL A 143 6.86 1.93 3.40
N THR A 144 5.65 2.48 3.51
CA THR A 144 4.51 2.10 2.66
C THR A 144 4.79 2.58 1.23
N VAL A 145 4.91 1.66 0.29
CA VAL A 145 5.24 1.98 -1.11
C VAL A 145 4.20 2.92 -1.73
N GLY A 146 2.93 2.80 -1.36
CA GLY A 146 1.86 3.71 -1.82
C GLY A 146 2.00 5.17 -1.35
N SER A 147 2.96 5.49 -0.49
CA SER A 147 3.29 6.88 -0.11
C SER A 147 4.52 7.43 -0.82
N MET A 148 5.20 6.63 -1.64
CA MET A 148 6.36 7.05 -2.42
C MET A 148 5.91 7.79 -3.69
N ASN A 149 6.67 8.80 -4.11
CA ASN A 149 6.35 9.58 -5.30
C ASN A 149 6.74 8.89 -6.61
N ASN A 150 7.69 7.96 -6.57
CA ASN A 150 8.07 7.11 -7.69
C ASN A 150 8.16 5.67 -7.21
N VAL A 151 7.49 4.76 -7.93
CA VAL A 151 7.42 3.33 -7.60
C VAL A 151 7.89 2.41 -8.73
N ASP A 152 8.32 2.97 -9.88
CA ASP A 152 8.63 2.19 -11.08
C ASP A 152 9.82 1.22 -10.87
N GLY A 153 10.71 1.51 -9.92
CA GLY A 153 11.84 0.66 -9.52
C GLY A 153 11.53 -0.36 -8.43
N VAL A 154 10.35 -0.31 -7.80
CA VAL A 154 10.03 -1.15 -6.65
C VAL A 154 9.74 -2.58 -7.10
N LYS A 155 10.55 -3.52 -6.62
CA LYS A 155 10.43 -4.95 -6.91
C LYS A 155 10.20 -5.73 -5.61
N PRO A 156 8.95 -6.07 -5.27
CA PRO A 156 8.69 -7.00 -4.18
C PRO A 156 9.44 -8.32 -4.42
N MET A 157 10.07 -8.86 -3.38
CA MET A 157 10.84 -10.09 -3.44
C MET A 157 10.14 -11.23 -2.69
N VAL A 158 9.24 -10.88 -1.77
CA VAL A 158 8.63 -11.80 -0.83
C VAL A 158 7.19 -11.40 -0.56
N ALA A 159 6.30 -12.37 -0.40
CA ALA A 159 4.99 -12.18 0.18
C ALA A 159 4.92 -12.90 1.53
N VAL A 160 4.39 -12.22 2.54
CA VAL A 160 4.26 -12.74 3.91
C VAL A 160 2.81 -12.75 4.34
N TYR A 161 2.48 -13.66 5.26
CA TYR A 161 1.12 -13.91 5.72
C TYR A 161 0.16 -14.31 4.58
N THR A 162 0.64 -15.08 3.59
CA THR A 162 -0.14 -15.46 2.41
C THR A 162 -1.36 -16.32 2.74
N GLN A 163 -1.43 -16.94 3.92
CA GLN A 163 -2.64 -17.62 4.41
C GLN A 163 -3.84 -16.65 4.54
N GLY A 164 -3.58 -15.35 4.72
CA GLY A 164 -4.59 -14.29 4.83
C GLY A 164 -4.95 -13.63 3.49
N LYS A 165 -4.32 -14.07 2.38
CA LYS A 165 -4.52 -13.55 1.03
C LYS A 165 -5.98 -13.71 0.60
N ARG A 166 -6.52 -12.67 -0.03
CA ARG A 166 -7.89 -12.73 -0.57
C ARG A 166 -7.91 -13.57 -1.86
N PRO A 167 -9.00 -14.31 -2.15
CA PRO A 167 -9.06 -15.16 -3.34
C PRO A 167 -8.86 -14.40 -4.66
N TRP A 168 -9.20 -13.11 -4.70
CA TRP A 168 -9.06 -12.25 -5.89
C TRP A 168 -7.72 -11.52 -5.97
N ASP A 169 -6.93 -11.51 -4.90
CA ASP A 169 -5.60 -10.91 -4.91
C ASP A 169 -4.67 -11.82 -5.72
N VAL A 170 -4.04 -11.32 -6.78
CA VAL A 170 -3.11 -12.10 -7.60
C VAL A 170 -1.71 -11.59 -7.32
N LEU A 171 -0.94 -12.36 -6.56
CA LEU A 171 0.46 -12.07 -6.29
C LEU A 171 1.32 -12.65 -7.40
N ASN A 172 2.45 -11.99 -7.69
CA ASN A 172 3.41 -12.50 -8.65
C ASN A 172 3.96 -13.87 -8.18
N GLU A 173 3.99 -14.86 -9.07
CA GLU A 173 4.44 -16.22 -8.80
C GLU A 173 5.94 -16.31 -8.48
N ASP A 174 6.72 -15.33 -8.93
CA ASP A 174 8.18 -15.25 -8.68
C ASP A 174 8.52 -14.86 -7.23
N LEU A 175 7.52 -14.46 -6.44
CA LEU A 175 7.73 -14.07 -5.05
C LEU A 175 7.96 -15.28 -4.16
N VAL A 176 8.90 -15.15 -3.22
CA VAL A 176 9.00 -16.12 -2.13
C VAL A 176 7.77 -15.98 -1.24
N MET A 177 6.92 -17.01 -1.18
CA MET A 177 5.67 -17.00 -0.43
C MET A 177 5.86 -17.59 0.98
N HIS A 178 5.45 -16.86 2.01
CA HIS A 178 5.40 -17.35 3.39
C HIS A 178 3.97 -17.26 3.95
N GLU A 179 3.47 -18.38 4.47
CA GLU A 179 2.12 -18.44 5.07
C GLU A 179 1.99 -17.54 6.30
N LYS A 180 3.08 -17.25 7.00
CA LYS A 180 3.17 -16.35 8.17
C LYS A 180 4.23 -15.26 7.95
N GLY A 181 4.63 -14.57 9.01
CA GLY A 181 5.74 -13.61 8.96
C GLY A 181 7.04 -14.26 8.47
N ALA A 182 7.86 -13.48 7.76
CA ALA A 182 9.17 -13.96 7.31
C ALA A 182 10.02 -14.39 8.52
N PRO A 183 10.68 -15.56 8.47
CA PRO A 183 11.51 -16.03 9.56
C PRO A 183 12.58 -14.99 9.89
N ALA A 184 12.87 -14.80 11.18
CA ALA A 184 14.04 -14.03 11.59
C ALA A 184 15.28 -14.72 11.00
N LYS A 185 16.11 -13.99 10.25
CA LYS A 185 17.43 -14.50 9.89
C LYS A 185 18.19 -14.65 11.22
N LYS A 186 18.58 -15.89 11.54
CA LYS A 186 19.46 -16.19 12.67
C LYS A 186 20.83 -15.58 12.45
#